data_AF-A0A7X7MHI6-F1
#
_entry.id   AF-A0A7X7MHI6-F1
#
_cell.length_a   1.000
_cell.length_b   1.000
_cell.length_c   1.000
_cell.angle_alpha   90.00
_cell.angle_beta   90.00
_cell.angle_gamma   90.00
#
_symmetry.space_group_name_H-M   'P 1'
#
loop_
_entity.id
_entity.type
_entity.pdbx_description
1 polymer ?
#
loop_
_entity_poly.entity_id
_entity_poly.type
_entity_poly.pdbx_seq_one_letter_code
_entity_poly.pdbx_strand_id
1 'polypeptide(L)'
;MNNIATFRNFTALLLGLILPALLSSCSQPQEHTATQLLIRAGAQQMGQQGSESQQELQIEVLGPVRRTRLTGRKHRRPASEVRVKIEPLNPACGALALQPEGQTDNFGRYRSKLRFGDTPGDQYFRVYCPDFENVDAVIFHIVSGLVVKGHGQQTFAGDELPEPITVQVGTSENPSVGVPVFFKLTSGSPKASLTATRVESNSKGIATTQLSTAEGYTGKYEILVEVGDSAAEGKYLFRSFTVTAMALSRMNLAIGVLGGLALFIFGMTMMSDGLQLIAGNRLKNILQMFTGTRLTAVLAGLGITALIQSSSACSVMVVGFVNAGLLNLTQAIGVIFGSAIGTTVTAQMVSFKLDSLALPAICIGVLTLLLAKKSTTKGIATTVLGFGLLFFGMTLMSNELTGIADFPSFKAAFQYFDCTPNQQGVL
;
A
#
# COMPACT_ATOMS: atom_id res chain seq x y z
N MET A 1 3.56 -0.28 54.00
CA MET A 1 4.60 0.56 53.38
C MET A 1 5.62 -0.21 52.51
N ASN A 2 5.68 -1.55 52.55
CA ASN A 2 6.62 -2.34 51.70
C ASN A 2 6.27 -2.46 50.20
N ASN A 3 5.02 -2.22 49.78
CA ASN A 3 4.60 -2.41 48.38
C ASN A 3 4.84 -1.20 47.45
N ILE A 4 5.23 -0.04 47.98
CA ILE A 4 5.51 1.16 47.18
C ILE A 4 6.95 1.10 46.63
N ALA A 5 7.89 0.55 47.41
CA ALA A 5 9.27 0.34 46.97
C ALA A 5 9.37 -0.71 45.84
N THR A 6 8.59 -1.79 45.91
CA THR A 6 8.54 -2.84 44.88
C THR A 6 7.94 -2.33 43.57
N PHE A 7 6.92 -1.46 43.63
CA PHE A 7 6.30 -0.87 42.44
C PHE A 7 7.20 0.18 41.77
N ARG A 8 7.91 1.00 42.55
CA ARG A 8 8.91 1.95 42.02
C ARG A 8 10.06 1.21 41.34
N ASN A 9 10.49 0.09 41.90
CA ASN A 9 11.54 -0.73 41.30
C ASN A 9 11.05 -1.45 40.03
N PHE A 10 9.80 -1.94 39.99
CA PHE A 10 9.26 -2.62 38.81
C PHE A 10 8.93 -1.65 37.65
N THR A 11 8.39 -0.47 37.95
CA THR A 11 8.18 0.59 36.94
C THR A 11 9.48 1.18 36.44
N ALA A 12 10.49 1.35 37.31
CA ALA A 12 11.84 1.74 36.89
C ALA A 12 12.54 0.65 36.06
N LEU A 13 12.29 -0.64 36.34
CA LEU A 13 12.82 -1.75 35.54
C LEU A 13 12.15 -1.83 34.17
N LEU A 14 10.83 -1.63 34.10
CA LEU A 14 10.07 -1.65 32.85
C LEU A 14 10.37 -0.41 31.99
N LEU A 15 10.44 0.79 32.59
CA LEU A 15 10.94 1.99 31.90
C LEU A 15 12.40 1.81 31.48
N GLY A 16 13.26 1.23 32.33
CA GLY A 16 14.66 0.97 32.03
C GLY A 16 14.89 -0.03 30.90
N LEU A 17 13.93 -0.93 30.64
CA LEU A 17 13.94 -1.85 29.50
C LEU A 17 13.38 -1.22 28.22
N ILE A 18 12.38 -0.34 28.34
CA ILE A 18 11.65 0.26 27.20
C ILE A 18 12.32 1.55 26.70
N LEU A 19 12.85 2.40 27.58
CA LEU A 19 13.53 3.66 27.20
C LEU A 19 14.72 3.44 26.24
N PRO A 20 15.65 2.50 26.48
CA PRO A 20 16.74 2.27 25.54
C PRO A 20 16.26 1.63 24.24
N ALA A 21 15.15 0.88 24.24
CA ALA A 21 14.53 0.36 23.01
C ALA A 21 13.85 1.47 22.18
N LEU A 22 13.24 2.47 22.82
CA LEU A 22 12.65 3.64 22.17
C LEU A 22 13.72 4.64 21.70
N LEU A 23 14.76 4.88 22.51
CA LEU A 23 15.84 5.82 22.19
C LEU A 23 16.84 5.26 21.17
N SER A 24 17.06 3.94 21.12
CA SER A 24 17.89 3.31 20.08
C SER A 24 17.24 3.29 18.69
N SER A 25 15.94 3.56 18.60
CA SER A 25 15.24 3.69 17.32
C SER A 25 15.41 5.07 16.66
N CYS A 26 15.96 6.07 17.37
CA CYS A 26 16.09 7.45 16.86
C CYS A 26 17.47 7.78 16.27
N SER A 27 18.49 6.93 16.42
CA SER A 27 19.81 7.14 15.80
C SER A 27 20.16 5.94 14.93
N GLN A 28 19.63 5.91 13.71
CA GLN A 28 20.12 4.95 12.72
C GLN A 28 21.46 5.46 12.17
N PRO A 29 22.59 4.75 12.39
CA PRO A 29 23.85 5.15 11.78
C PRO A 29 23.71 5.12 10.25
N GLN A 30 24.09 6.23 9.64
CA GLN A 30 24.14 6.42 8.18
C GLN A 30 25.13 5.41 7.58
N GLU A 31 24.74 4.79 6.47
CA GLU A 31 25.58 3.82 5.77
C GLU A 31 26.13 4.53 4.52
N HIS A 32 27.46 4.57 4.34
CA HIS A 32 28.09 5.26 3.21
C HIS A 32 28.60 4.28 2.13
N THR A 33 28.47 2.97 2.39
CA THR A 33 28.91 1.92 1.47
C THR A 33 27.77 1.50 0.56
N ALA A 34 27.99 1.53 -0.75
CA ALA A 34 27.03 1.06 -1.74
C ALA A 34 27.22 -0.44 -2.06
N THR A 35 26.14 -1.17 -2.27
CA THR A 35 26.16 -2.57 -2.74
C THR A 35 25.11 -2.83 -3.81
N GLN A 36 24.11 -1.97 -3.94
CA GLN A 36 23.06 -2.14 -4.93
C GLN A 36 22.56 -0.76 -5.37
N LEU A 37 22.37 -0.61 -6.68
CA LEU A 37 21.77 0.58 -7.30
C LEU A 37 20.43 0.19 -7.92
N LEU A 38 19.41 1.02 -7.71
CA LEU A 38 18.07 0.81 -8.23
C LEU A 38 17.54 2.10 -8.83
N ILE A 39 16.79 2.01 -9.93
CA ILE A 39 16.00 3.12 -10.45
C ILE A 39 14.57 2.95 -9.95
N ARG A 40 14.06 3.93 -9.22
CA ARG A 40 12.72 3.90 -8.60
C ARG A 40 11.64 4.50 -9.49
N ALA A 41 11.97 5.54 -10.24
CA ALA A 41 11.04 6.24 -11.09
C ALA A 41 11.76 6.93 -12.26
N GLY A 42 11.00 7.26 -13.31
CA GLY A 42 11.50 8.02 -14.44
C GLY A 42 12.38 7.24 -15.43
N ALA A 43 12.42 5.91 -15.34
CA ALA A 43 13.24 5.05 -16.19
C ALA A 43 12.61 4.72 -17.56
N GLN A 44 11.31 4.95 -17.73
CA GLN A 44 10.55 4.69 -18.96
C GLN A 44 9.72 5.92 -19.27
N GLN A 45 10.37 6.92 -19.86
CA GLN A 45 9.74 8.19 -20.22
C GLN A 45 9.75 8.36 -21.73
N MET A 46 8.74 9.05 -22.25
CA MET A 46 8.58 9.36 -23.67
C MET A 46 8.37 10.87 -23.80
N GLY A 47 8.97 11.47 -24.82
CA GLY A 47 8.89 12.91 -25.00
C GLY A 47 9.28 13.38 -26.40
N GLN A 48 9.14 14.68 -26.60
CA GLN A 48 9.53 15.33 -27.84
C GLN A 48 11.06 15.45 -27.92
N GLN A 49 11.58 15.42 -29.14
CA GLN A 49 13.01 15.67 -29.40
C GLN A 49 13.45 17.00 -28.79
N GLY A 50 14.59 16.99 -28.12
CA GLY A 50 15.17 18.18 -27.47
C GLY A 50 14.46 18.67 -26.21
N SER A 51 13.31 18.10 -25.84
CA SER A 51 12.54 18.52 -24.66
C SER A 51 13.11 17.95 -23.36
N GLU A 52 12.75 18.55 -22.23
CA GLU A 52 13.07 18.01 -20.90
C GLU A 52 12.03 16.98 -20.44
N SER A 53 12.50 16.00 -19.66
CA SER A 53 11.67 14.98 -19.00
C SER A 53 10.68 15.63 -18.03
N GLN A 54 9.39 15.28 -18.14
CA GLN A 54 8.37 15.75 -17.20
C GLN A 54 8.56 15.20 -15.79
N GLN A 55 9.09 13.98 -15.67
CA GLN A 55 9.39 13.34 -14.39
C GLN A 55 10.89 13.28 -14.16
N GLU A 56 11.31 13.48 -12.91
CA GLU A 56 12.70 13.29 -12.52
C GLU A 56 13.05 11.79 -12.49
N LEU A 57 14.24 11.45 -12.97
CA LEU A 57 14.83 10.14 -12.73
C LEU A 57 15.18 10.04 -11.25
N GLN A 58 14.61 9.04 -10.57
CA GLN A 58 14.91 8.78 -9.15
C GLN A 58 15.74 7.52 -9.03
N ILE A 59 16.96 7.67 -8.52
CA ILE A 59 17.91 6.58 -8.27
C ILE A 59 17.99 6.38 -6.76
N GLU A 60 18.00 5.14 -6.31
CA GLU A 60 18.20 4.77 -4.92
C GLU A 60 19.39 3.83 -4.80
N VAL A 61 20.34 4.18 -3.94
CA VAL A 61 21.51 3.38 -3.62
C VAL A 61 21.32 2.76 -2.25
N LEU A 62 21.55 1.45 -2.18
CA LEU A 62 21.38 0.64 -0.98
C LEU A 62 22.73 0.07 -0.55
N GLY A 63 22.91 0.02 0.77
CA GLY A 63 24.05 -0.61 1.41
C GLY A 63 23.97 -2.14 1.48
N PRO A 64 24.94 -2.76 2.18
CA PRO A 64 25.01 -4.20 2.34
C PRO A 64 23.83 -4.77 3.15
N VAL A 65 23.55 -6.06 2.97
CA VAL A 65 22.45 -6.74 3.67
C VAL A 65 22.80 -6.88 5.15
N ARG A 66 21.98 -6.29 6.03
CA ARG A 66 22.07 -6.44 7.48
C ARG A 66 20.96 -7.36 8.00
N ARG A 67 21.20 -8.01 9.13
CA ARG A 67 20.20 -8.84 9.83
C ARG A 67 19.79 -8.17 11.13
N THR A 68 18.49 -8.04 11.34
CA THR A 68 17.96 -7.54 12.61
C THR A 68 18.19 -8.60 13.70
N ARG A 69 18.86 -8.23 14.81
CA ARG A 69 19.22 -9.18 15.89
C ARG A 69 18.00 -9.88 16.52
N LEU A 70 16.83 -9.23 16.53
CA LEU A 70 15.62 -9.72 17.20
C LEU A 70 14.73 -10.62 16.32
N THR A 71 14.64 -10.34 15.03
CA THR A 71 13.70 -11.04 14.12
C THR A 71 14.40 -11.84 13.04
N GLY A 72 15.74 -11.75 12.94
CA GLY A 72 16.52 -12.36 11.86
C GLY A 72 16.23 -11.81 10.46
N ARG A 73 15.33 -10.82 10.33
CA ARG A 73 14.91 -10.26 9.04
C ARG A 73 16.09 -9.55 8.37
N LYS A 74 16.28 -9.86 7.08
CA LYS A 74 17.23 -9.18 6.21
C LYS A 74 16.65 -7.83 5.81
N HIS A 75 17.44 -6.77 5.96
CA HIS A 75 17.12 -5.44 5.46
C HIS A 75 18.38 -4.80 4.87
N ARG A 76 18.19 -3.92 3.89
CA ARG A 76 19.24 -3.02 3.39
C ARG A 76 18.91 -1.63 3.90
N ARG A 77 19.92 -0.86 4.26
CA ARG A 77 19.74 0.56 4.58
C ARG A 77 20.08 1.39 3.35
N PRO A 78 19.48 2.57 3.20
CA PRO A 78 19.90 3.49 2.15
C PRO A 78 21.35 3.95 2.39
N ALA A 79 22.10 4.06 1.30
CA ALA A 79 23.49 4.51 1.35
C ALA A 79 23.57 6.02 1.04
N SER A 80 23.96 6.84 2.02
CA SER A 80 24.03 8.30 1.90
C SER A 80 25.40 8.79 1.43
N GLU A 81 25.44 9.96 0.79
CA GLU A 81 26.66 10.61 0.28
C GLU A 81 27.45 9.78 -0.74
N VAL A 82 26.80 8.78 -1.36
CA VAL A 82 27.40 7.99 -2.44
C VAL A 82 27.34 8.78 -3.73
N ARG A 83 28.46 8.83 -4.45
CA ARG A 83 28.49 9.45 -5.78
C ARG A 83 27.77 8.59 -6.81
N VAL A 84 26.93 9.22 -7.62
CA VAL A 84 26.17 8.59 -8.71
C VAL A 84 26.44 9.36 -9.99
N LYS A 85 26.70 8.63 -11.07
CA LYS A 85 26.91 9.20 -12.40
C LYS A 85 25.95 8.61 -13.41
N ILE A 86 25.43 9.45 -14.30
CA ILE A 86 24.48 9.13 -15.37
C ILE A 86 25.11 9.53 -16.69
N GLU A 87 25.31 8.57 -17.58
CA GLU A 87 25.95 8.80 -18.88
C GLU A 87 25.09 8.21 -20.01
N PRO A 88 24.85 8.95 -21.12
CA PRO A 88 24.22 8.37 -22.30
C PRO A 88 25.16 7.37 -22.97
N LEU A 89 24.65 6.20 -23.38
CA LEU A 89 25.45 5.21 -24.11
C LEU A 89 25.83 5.69 -25.52
N ASN A 90 24.97 6.51 -26.14
CA ASN A 90 25.23 7.11 -27.44
C ASN A 90 25.10 8.64 -27.36
N PRO A 91 26.21 9.36 -27.13
CA PRO A 91 26.20 10.82 -27.05
C PRO A 91 25.79 11.51 -28.37
N ALA A 92 25.93 10.83 -29.52
CA ALA A 92 25.60 11.40 -30.82
C ALA A 92 24.09 11.68 -31.00
N CYS A 93 23.24 11.05 -30.19
CA CYS A 93 21.79 11.27 -30.21
C CYS A 93 21.38 12.62 -29.59
N GLY A 94 22.27 13.35 -28.91
CA GLY A 94 21.96 14.60 -28.21
C GLY A 94 21.25 14.44 -26.85
N ALA A 95 21.05 13.19 -26.41
CA ALA A 95 20.42 12.87 -25.13
C ALA A 95 21.38 13.11 -23.98
N LEU A 96 20.94 13.81 -22.93
CA LEU A 96 21.81 14.16 -21.80
C LEU A 96 21.05 14.23 -20.47
N ALA A 97 21.73 13.91 -19.38
CA ALA A 97 21.22 14.18 -18.04
C ALA A 97 21.56 15.64 -17.67
N LEU A 98 20.58 16.40 -17.17
CA LEU A 98 20.82 17.79 -16.75
C LEU A 98 21.75 17.85 -15.54
N GLN A 99 21.70 16.83 -14.66
CA GLN A 99 22.61 16.64 -13.54
C GLN A 99 23.30 15.27 -13.70
N PRO A 100 24.36 15.19 -14.52
CA PRO A 100 24.98 13.91 -14.87
C PRO A 100 25.77 13.29 -13.71
N GLU A 101 26.14 14.07 -12.70
CA GLU A 101 26.88 13.59 -11.54
C GLU A 101 26.42 14.32 -10.27
N GLY A 102 26.34 13.58 -9.16
CA GLY A 102 26.04 14.14 -7.85
C GLY A 102 26.13 13.09 -6.74
N GLN A 103 25.69 13.46 -5.55
CA GLN A 103 25.71 12.59 -4.37
C GLN A 103 24.29 12.27 -3.90
N THR A 104 24.10 11.08 -3.35
CA THR A 104 22.82 10.67 -2.75
C THR A 104 22.53 11.41 -1.44
N ASP A 105 21.26 11.72 -1.20
CA ASP A 105 20.78 12.29 0.06
C ASP A 105 20.87 11.30 1.26
N ASN A 106 20.42 11.75 2.44
CA ASN A 106 20.37 10.93 3.66
C ASN A 106 19.48 9.68 3.54
N PHE A 107 18.62 9.61 2.52
CA PHE A 107 17.77 8.46 2.21
C PHE A 107 18.32 7.65 1.03
N GLY A 108 19.59 7.86 0.68
CA GLY A 108 20.27 7.18 -0.41
C GLY A 108 19.69 7.47 -1.79
N ARG A 109 18.99 8.58 -1.96
CA ARG A 109 18.33 8.95 -3.23
C ARG A 109 19.12 10.02 -3.97
N TYR A 110 19.20 9.86 -5.28
CA TYR A 110 19.71 10.85 -6.21
C TYR A 110 18.66 11.13 -7.28
N ARG A 111 18.50 12.40 -7.66
CA ARG A 111 17.48 12.87 -8.60
C ARG A 111 18.14 13.67 -9.71
N SER A 112 17.73 13.43 -10.95
CA SER A 112 18.14 14.23 -12.09
C SER A 112 17.03 14.27 -13.13
N LYS A 113 16.85 15.39 -13.80
CA LYS A 113 16.08 15.46 -15.05
C LYS A 113 16.91 14.99 -16.23
N LEU A 114 16.24 14.54 -17.27
CA LEU A 114 16.82 14.09 -18.53
C LEU A 114 16.33 15.00 -19.65
N ARG A 115 17.17 15.21 -20.65
CA ARG A 115 16.81 15.85 -21.91
C ARG A 115 16.76 14.80 -22.99
N PHE A 116 15.64 14.73 -23.70
CA PHE A 116 15.48 13.86 -24.86
C PHE A 116 16.39 14.35 -25.98
N GLY A 117 17.10 13.42 -26.61
CA GLY A 117 17.98 13.73 -27.73
C GLY A 117 17.22 14.12 -28.99
N ASP A 118 17.95 14.67 -29.95
CA ASP A 118 17.42 15.25 -31.19
C ASP A 118 17.02 14.17 -32.22
N THR A 119 17.60 12.97 -32.12
CA THR A 119 17.25 11.83 -32.99
C THR A 119 16.07 11.02 -32.40
N PRO A 120 15.07 10.64 -33.21
CA PRO A 120 13.96 9.80 -32.74
C PRO A 120 14.44 8.38 -32.43
N GLY A 121 13.80 7.73 -31.46
CA GLY A 121 14.06 6.34 -31.08
C GLY A 121 14.42 6.15 -29.61
N ASP A 122 14.79 4.91 -29.27
CA ASP A 122 15.24 4.54 -27.93
C ASP A 122 16.63 5.12 -27.63
N GLN A 123 16.75 5.81 -26.51
CA GLN A 123 17.98 6.42 -26.03
C GLN A 123 18.37 5.79 -24.70
N TYR A 124 19.53 5.15 -24.67
CA TYR A 124 19.98 4.38 -23.51
C TYR A 124 20.91 5.20 -22.62
N PHE A 125 20.72 5.06 -21.31
CA PHE A 125 21.52 5.68 -20.28
C PHE A 125 22.09 4.63 -19.34
N ARG A 126 23.33 4.83 -18.90
CA ARG A 126 24.03 4.02 -17.91
C ARG A 126 24.12 4.81 -16.61
N VAL A 127 23.68 4.21 -15.52
CA VAL A 127 23.84 4.74 -14.16
C VAL A 127 24.79 3.85 -13.38
N TYR A 128 25.78 4.44 -12.74
CA TYR A 128 26.75 3.70 -11.92
C TYR A 128 27.32 4.56 -10.78
N CYS A 129 27.93 3.88 -9.81
CA CYS A 129 28.66 4.51 -8.70
C CYS A 129 30.16 4.45 -9.00
N PRO A 130 30.83 5.56 -9.36
CA PRO A 130 32.24 5.55 -9.73
C PRO A 130 33.16 5.12 -8.58
N ASP A 131 32.77 5.42 -7.34
CA ASP A 131 33.57 5.09 -6.15
C ASP A 131 33.44 3.60 -5.72
N PHE A 132 32.55 2.82 -6.35
CA PHE A 132 32.24 1.43 -5.97
C PHE A 132 32.16 0.50 -7.18
N GLU A 133 33.25 -0.20 -7.48
CA GLU A 133 33.32 -1.17 -8.59
C GLU A 133 32.41 -2.41 -8.39
N ASN A 134 32.10 -2.75 -7.14
CA ASN A 134 31.26 -3.91 -6.80
C ASN A 134 29.75 -3.65 -6.97
N VAL A 135 29.36 -2.49 -7.50
CA VAL A 135 27.96 -2.14 -7.75
C VAL A 135 27.70 -2.21 -9.24
N ASP A 136 26.84 -3.14 -9.65
CA ASP A 136 26.45 -3.30 -11.04
C ASP A 136 25.82 -2.02 -11.59
N ALA A 137 26.30 -1.57 -12.76
CA ALA A 137 25.71 -0.45 -13.46
C ALA A 137 24.31 -0.83 -13.98
N VAL A 138 23.36 0.09 -13.86
CA VAL A 138 22.00 -0.11 -14.35
C VAL A 138 21.82 0.66 -15.66
N ILE A 139 21.36 -0.03 -16.70
CA ILE A 139 21.04 0.57 -17.99
C ILE A 139 19.52 0.71 -18.11
N PHE A 140 19.05 1.88 -18.50
CA PHE A 140 17.65 2.15 -18.80
C PHE A 140 17.53 2.90 -20.13
N HIS A 141 16.30 3.06 -20.63
CA HIS A 141 16.06 3.75 -21.90
C HIS A 141 14.89 4.72 -21.79
N ILE A 142 14.99 5.84 -22.50
CA ILE A 142 13.90 6.76 -22.75
C ILE A 142 13.60 6.80 -24.24
N VAL A 143 12.40 7.21 -24.62
CA VAL A 143 11.99 7.26 -26.02
C VAL A 143 11.87 8.72 -26.47
N SER A 144 12.65 9.11 -27.47
CA SER A 144 12.55 10.44 -28.09
C SER A 144 11.75 10.40 -29.38
N GLY A 145 10.96 11.46 -29.62
CA GLY A 145 10.16 11.60 -30.84
C GLY A 145 8.82 10.86 -30.79
N LEU A 146 8.35 10.52 -29.59
CA LEU A 146 7.05 9.90 -29.36
C LEU A 146 6.37 10.55 -28.16
N VAL A 147 5.13 11.01 -28.35
CA VAL A 147 4.32 11.58 -27.26
C VAL A 147 3.03 10.79 -27.14
N VAL A 148 2.78 10.27 -25.94
CA VAL A 148 1.54 9.55 -25.62
C VAL A 148 0.66 10.46 -24.78
N LYS A 149 -0.61 10.60 -25.16
CA LYS A 149 -1.64 11.18 -24.28
C LYS A 149 -2.68 10.13 -23.92
N GLY A 150 -3.33 10.38 -22.79
CA GLY A 150 -4.33 9.47 -22.25
C GLY A 150 -3.78 8.32 -21.40
N HIS A 151 -2.51 8.40 -20.97
CA HIS A 151 -1.93 7.48 -20.01
C HIS A 151 -2.43 7.75 -18.59
N GLY A 152 -2.72 6.69 -17.83
CA GLY A 152 -3.12 6.78 -16.43
C GLY A 152 -4.54 7.31 -16.22
N GLN A 153 -5.37 7.32 -17.27
CA GLN A 153 -6.75 7.77 -17.15
C GLN A 153 -7.62 6.81 -16.34
N GLN A 154 -8.68 7.36 -15.76
CA GLN A 154 -9.69 6.60 -15.03
C GLN A 154 -11.09 6.89 -15.58
N THR A 155 -11.94 5.88 -15.61
CA THR A 155 -13.37 5.98 -15.98
C THR A 155 -14.23 5.07 -15.11
N PHE A 156 -15.55 5.12 -15.29
CA PHE A 156 -16.44 4.13 -14.69
C PHE A 156 -16.55 2.89 -15.57
N ALA A 157 -16.66 1.72 -14.94
CA ALA A 157 -16.79 0.45 -15.65
C ALA A 157 -18.06 0.46 -16.53
N GLY A 158 -17.89 0.18 -17.83
CA GLY A 158 -18.95 0.24 -18.83
C GLY A 158 -18.94 1.51 -19.68
N ASP A 159 -18.25 2.57 -19.21
CA ASP A 159 -18.08 3.80 -19.96
C ASP A 159 -16.79 3.74 -20.82
N GLU A 160 -16.71 4.64 -21.79
CA GLU A 160 -15.49 4.88 -22.54
C GLU A 160 -14.51 5.76 -21.74
N LEU A 161 -13.24 5.78 -22.15
CA LEU A 161 -12.28 6.73 -21.56
C LEU A 161 -12.69 8.19 -21.84
N PRO A 162 -12.50 9.11 -20.87
CA PRO A 162 -12.84 10.53 -21.07
C PRO A 162 -12.08 11.16 -22.23
N GLU A 163 -10.80 10.84 -22.38
CA GLU A 163 -10.00 11.23 -23.52
C GLU A 163 -9.51 9.98 -24.29
N PRO A 164 -9.49 10.01 -25.62
CA PRO A 164 -8.93 8.93 -26.41
C PRO A 164 -7.44 8.79 -26.15
N ILE A 165 -6.94 7.57 -26.29
CA ILE A 165 -5.50 7.31 -26.24
C ILE A 165 -4.92 7.75 -27.58
N THR A 166 -3.98 8.70 -27.51
CA THR A 166 -3.32 9.23 -28.71
C THR A 166 -1.83 9.01 -28.62
N VAL A 167 -1.24 8.65 -29.76
CA VAL A 167 0.19 8.44 -29.93
C VAL A 167 0.64 9.33 -31.08
N GLN A 168 1.43 10.34 -30.77
CA GLN A 168 2.05 11.22 -31.75
C GLN A 168 3.45 10.67 -32.08
N VAL A 169 3.66 10.36 -33.36
CA VAL A 169 4.93 9.90 -33.91
C VAL A 169 5.62 11.06 -34.64
N GLY A 170 6.84 11.38 -34.21
CA GLY A 170 7.58 12.56 -34.67
C GLY A 170 7.30 13.80 -33.83
N THR A 171 7.68 14.96 -34.36
CA THR A 171 7.51 16.25 -33.67
C THR A 171 6.31 17.01 -34.25
N SER A 172 5.85 18.04 -33.54
CA SER A 172 4.81 18.93 -34.07
C SER A 172 5.24 19.66 -35.34
N GLU A 173 6.55 19.90 -35.50
CA GLU A 173 7.14 20.58 -36.66
C GLU A 173 7.43 19.62 -37.81
N ASN A 174 7.78 18.36 -37.50
CA ASN A 174 8.03 17.32 -38.49
C ASN A 174 7.25 16.04 -38.14
N PRO A 175 5.93 16.00 -38.40
CA PRO A 175 5.08 14.86 -38.10
C PRO A 175 5.36 13.69 -39.03
N SER A 176 5.41 12.47 -38.48
CA SER A 176 5.56 11.25 -39.28
C SER A 176 4.18 10.73 -39.70
N VAL A 177 3.80 10.95 -40.95
CA VAL A 177 2.49 10.61 -41.53
C VAL A 177 2.49 9.18 -42.11
N GLY A 178 1.38 8.45 -41.96
CA GLY A 178 1.21 7.12 -42.53
C GLY A 178 1.97 6.00 -41.77
N VAL A 179 2.42 6.26 -40.54
CA VAL A 179 3.09 5.27 -39.70
C VAL A 179 2.03 4.40 -38.99
N PRO A 180 2.05 3.07 -39.13
CA PRO A 180 1.07 2.20 -38.49
C PRO A 180 1.37 2.07 -37.00
N VAL A 181 0.38 2.36 -36.16
CA VAL A 181 0.43 2.13 -34.72
C VAL A 181 -0.56 1.02 -34.36
N PHE A 182 -0.07 0.01 -33.66
CA PHE A 182 -0.85 -1.13 -33.21
C PHE A 182 -1.18 -0.97 -31.72
N PHE A 183 -2.44 -1.18 -31.37
CA PHE A 183 -2.94 -1.16 -30.01
C PHE A 183 -3.49 -2.54 -29.67
N LYS A 184 -2.93 -3.17 -28.62
CA LYS A 184 -3.32 -4.49 -28.16
C LYS A 184 -3.64 -4.48 -26.69
N LEU A 185 -4.88 -4.82 -26.34
CA LEU A 185 -5.25 -5.03 -24.95
C LEU A 185 -4.58 -6.32 -24.44
N THR A 186 -3.66 -6.17 -23.49
CA THR A 186 -2.86 -7.27 -22.94
C THR A 186 -3.33 -7.69 -21.55
N SER A 187 -3.86 -6.75 -20.77
CA SER A 187 -4.44 -7.01 -19.46
C SER A 187 -5.76 -6.24 -19.30
N GLY A 188 -6.73 -6.85 -18.62
CA GLY A 188 -8.06 -6.29 -18.39
C GLY A 188 -9.16 -7.33 -18.54
N SER A 189 -10.40 -6.85 -18.61
CA SER A 189 -11.57 -7.71 -18.90
C SER A 189 -11.59 -8.12 -20.38
N PRO A 190 -11.90 -9.39 -20.70
CA PRO A 190 -12.04 -9.85 -22.09
C PRO A 190 -13.22 -9.21 -22.83
N LYS A 191 -14.14 -8.57 -22.10
CA LYS A 191 -15.28 -7.85 -22.68
C LYS A 191 -14.97 -6.40 -23.07
N ALA A 192 -13.79 -5.89 -22.71
CA ALA A 192 -13.39 -4.56 -23.15
C ALA A 192 -12.91 -4.58 -24.61
N SER A 193 -13.11 -3.47 -25.31
CA SER A 193 -12.78 -3.35 -26.72
C SER A 193 -12.04 -2.06 -27.01
N LEU A 194 -11.24 -2.10 -28.07
CA LEU A 194 -10.61 -0.93 -28.66
C LEU A 194 -11.33 -0.62 -29.96
N THR A 195 -11.64 0.65 -30.24
CA THR A 195 -12.30 1.06 -31.49
C THR A 195 -11.47 0.69 -32.71
N ALA A 196 -10.15 0.79 -32.60
CA ALA A 196 -9.22 0.34 -33.63
C ALA A 196 -7.95 -0.24 -33.01
N THR A 197 -7.53 -1.40 -33.49
CA THR A 197 -6.30 -2.09 -33.08
C THR A 197 -5.10 -1.77 -33.98
N ARG A 198 -5.34 -1.24 -35.18
CA ARG A 198 -4.32 -0.72 -36.10
C ARG A 198 -4.80 0.62 -36.63
N VAL A 199 -4.02 1.67 -36.42
CA VAL A 199 -4.34 3.03 -36.87
C VAL A 199 -3.11 3.63 -37.51
N GLU A 200 -3.26 4.19 -38.70
CA GLU A 200 -2.18 4.91 -39.37
C GLU A 200 -2.16 6.37 -38.89
N SER A 201 -0.97 6.91 -38.66
CA SER A 201 -0.81 8.28 -38.21
C SER A 201 -1.32 9.28 -39.27
N ASN A 202 -2.12 10.24 -38.83
CA ASN A 202 -2.72 11.25 -39.71
C ASN A 202 -1.70 12.32 -40.17
N SER A 203 -2.16 13.38 -40.84
CA SER A 203 -1.31 14.50 -41.30
C SER A 203 -0.55 15.25 -40.20
N LYS A 204 -0.96 15.08 -38.92
CA LYS A 204 -0.26 15.61 -37.74
C LYS A 204 0.63 14.57 -37.05
N GLY A 205 0.79 13.38 -37.65
CA GLY A 205 1.55 12.27 -37.07
C GLY A 205 0.85 11.60 -35.89
N ILE A 206 -0.46 11.78 -35.71
CA ILE A 206 -1.21 11.28 -34.57
C ILE A 206 -2.01 10.04 -34.96
N ALA A 207 -1.85 8.96 -34.20
CA ALA A 207 -2.72 7.79 -34.21
C ALA A 207 -3.59 7.79 -32.95
N THR A 208 -4.88 7.51 -33.10
CA THR A 208 -5.88 7.63 -32.01
C THR A 208 -6.67 6.34 -31.89
N THR A 209 -6.83 5.85 -30.66
CA THR A 209 -7.76 4.75 -30.34
C THR A 209 -8.58 5.10 -29.10
N GLN A 210 -9.80 4.59 -29.04
CA GLN A 210 -10.69 4.74 -27.89
C GLN A 210 -10.84 3.39 -27.22
N LEU A 211 -10.78 3.37 -25.89
CA LEU A 211 -11.02 2.17 -25.08
C LEU A 211 -12.44 2.25 -24.51
N SER A 212 -13.24 1.23 -24.80
CA SER A 212 -14.54 0.99 -24.16
C SER A 212 -14.35 -0.06 -23.06
N THR A 213 -14.64 0.30 -21.81
CA THR A 213 -14.38 -0.58 -20.66
C THR A 213 -15.51 -1.56 -20.45
N ALA A 214 -15.20 -2.73 -19.86
CA ALA A 214 -16.23 -3.72 -19.57
C ALA A 214 -17.08 -3.32 -18.35
N GLU A 215 -18.39 -3.56 -18.44
CA GLU A 215 -19.30 -3.44 -17.29
C GLU A 215 -18.85 -4.33 -16.14
N GLY A 216 -18.92 -3.79 -14.92
CA GLY A 216 -18.65 -4.54 -13.69
C GLY A 216 -17.18 -4.85 -13.40
N TYR A 217 -16.25 -4.57 -14.31
CA TYR A 217 -14.82 -4.78 -14.05
C TYR A 217 -14.19 -3.57 -13.35
N THR A 218 -13.70 -3.77 -12.14
CA THR A 218 -12.84 -2.81 -11.44
C THR A 218 -11.38 -3.23 -11.57
N GLY A 219 -10.54 -2.35 -12.10
CA GLY A 219 -9.10 -2.60 -12.16
C GLY A 219 -8.39 -1.86 -13.27
N LYS A 220 -7.16 -2.31 -13.54
CA LYS A 220 -6.30 -1.76 -14.58
C LYS A 220 -6.53 -2.47 -15.92
N TYR A 221 -6.42 -1.69 -16.98
CA TYR A 221 -6.34 -2.11 -18.37
C TYR A 221 -4.95 -1.75 -18.88
N GLU A 222 -4.25 -2.72 -19.45
CA GLU A 222 -2.92 -2.51 -20.03
C GLU A 222 -3.01 -2.67 -21.53
N ILE A 223 -2.73 -1.58 -22.23
CA ILE A 223 -2.76 -1.51 -23.68
C ILE A 223 -1.32 -1.42 -24.16
N LEU A 224 -0.86 -2.50 -24.79
CA LEU A 224 0.42 -2.53 -25.45
C LEU A 224 0.32 -1.74 -26.75
N VAL A 225 1.22 -0.78 -26.92
CA VAL A 225 1.34 0.04 -28.11
C VAL A 225 2.63 -0.32 -28.83
N GLU A 226 2.52 -0.62 -30.11
CA GLU A 226 3.65 -0.92 -30.99
C GLU A 226 3.60 0.04 -32.18
N VAL A 227 4.68 0.79 -32.39
CA VAL A 227 4.80 1.67 -33.57
C VAL A 227 5.56 0.88 -34.63
N GLY A 228 4.88 0.56 -35.72
CA GLY A 228 5.47 -0.15 -36.85
C GLY A 228 6.21 0.81 -37.78
N ASP A 229 7.14 0.25 -38.56
CA ASP A 229 7.80 0.98 -39.63
C ASP A 229 6.99 0.83 -40.93
N SER A 230 6.61 1.96 -41.53
CA SER A 230 5.85 1.97 -42.80
C SER A 230 6.74 1.80 -44.04
N ALA A 231 8.06 1.99 -43.91
CA ALA A 231 8.98 2.06 -45.05
C ALA A 231 10.01 0.92 -45.12
N ALA A 232 10.02 -0.03 -44.17
CA ALA A 232 11.03 -1.09 -44.08
C ALA A 232 12.50 -0.57 -44.09
N GLU A 233 12.72 0.69 -43.68
CA GLU A 233 14.04 1.34 -43.62
C GLU A 233 14.70 1.22 -42.23
N GLY A 234 14.00 0.69 -41.22
CA GLY A 234 14.49 0.61 -39.84
C GLY A 234 14.55 1.96 -39.15
N LYS A 235 13.80 2.96 -39.65
CA LYS A 235 13.90 4.36 -39.23
C LYS A 235 13.25 4.64 -37.87
N TYR A 236 12.31 3.78 -37.47
CA TYR A 236 11.51 3.93 -36.24
C TYR A 236 11.61 2.65 -35.38
N LEU A 237 12.76 2.43 -34.76
CA LEU A 237 12.97 1.34 -33.81
C LEU A 237 12.51 1.76 -32.42
N PHE A 238 11.19 1.77 -32.21
CA PHE A 238 10.60 1.97 -30.89
C PHE A 238 10.34 0.61 -30.24
N ARG A 239 10.75 0.44 -28.99
CA ARG A 239 10.24 -0.67 -28.19
C ARG A 239 8.76 -0.48 -27.90
N SER A 240 8.05 -1.60 -27.80
CA SER A 240 6.66 -1.58 -27.38
C SER A 240 6.56 -1.06 -25.95
N PHE A 241 5.51 -0.30 -25.68
CA PHE A 241 5.27 0.29 -24.37
C PHE A 241 3.81 0.13 -23.98
N THR A 242 3.55 0.19 -22.68
CA THR A 242 2.21 -0.03 -22.14
C THR A 242 1.57 1.28 -21.73
N VAL A 243 0.36 1.53 -22.24
CA VAL A 243 -0.53 2.58 -21.76
C VAL A 243 -1.50 1.96 -20.77
N THR A 244 -1.51 2.48 -19.55
CA THR A 244 -2.42 2.01 -18.51
C THR A 244 -3.67 2.88 -18.45
N ALA A 245 -4.83 2.27 -18.38
CA ALA A 245 -6.09 2.92 -18.06
C ALA A 245 -6.78 2.17 -16.93
N MET A 246 -7.74 2.80 -16.26
CA MET A 246 -8.40 2.23 -15.08
C MET A 246 -9.91 2.39 -15.18
N ALA A 247 -10.66 1.38 -14.73
CA ALA A 247 -12.12 1.49 -14.62
C ALA A 247 -12.61 1.08 -13.24
N LEU A 248 -13.67 1.76 -12.78
CA LEU A 248 -14.27 1.55 -11.46
C LEU A 248 -15.74 1.12 -11.58
N SER A 249 -16.07 -0.08 -11.09
CA SER A 249 -17.46 -0.52 -10.96
C SER A 249 -18.08 0.05 -9.68
N ARG A 250 -18.93 1.07 -9.84
CA ARG A 250 -19.66 1.72 -8.72
C ARG A 250 -20.48 0.72 -7.91
N MET A 251 -21.18 -0.17 -8.60
CA MET A 251 -22.05 -1.15 -7.96
C MET A 251 -21.27 -2.20 -7.19
N ASN A 252 -20.21 -2.77 -7.78
CA ASN A 252 -19.42 -3.81 -7.11
C ASN A 252 -18.65 -3.24 -5.93
N LEU A 253 -18.11 -2.03 -6.07
CA LEU A 253 -17.47 -1.31 -4.97
C LEU A 253 -18.46 -1.08 -3.83
N ALA A 254 -19.64 -0.53 -4.12
CA ALA A 254 -20.65 -0.26 -3.11
C ALA A 254 -21.09 -1.55 -2.40
N ILE A 255 -21.38 -2.61 -3.16
CA ILE A 255 -21.79 -3.91 -2.60
C ILE A 255 -20.66 -4.54 -1.77
N GLY A 256 -19.43 -4.55 -2.28
CA GLY A 256 -18.30 -5.19 -1.60
C GLY A 256 -17.89 -4.43 -0.33
N VAL A 257 -17.85 -3.10 -0.38
CA VAL A 257 -17.50 -2.27 0.79
C VAL A 257 -18.63 -2.25 1.81
N LEU A 258 -19.87 -1.92 1.42
CA LEU A 258 -21.00 -1.85 2.36
C LEU A 258 -21.41 -3.24 2.85
N GLY A 259 -21.39 -4.25 1.97
CA GLY A 259 -21.67 -5.64 2.34
C GLY A 259 -20.59 -6.21 3.26
N GLY A 260 -19.31 -5.96 2.97
CA GLY A 260 -18.21 -6.30 3.86
C GLY A 260 -18.34 -5.61 5.23
N LEU A 261 -18.68 -4.32 5.25
CA LEU A 261 -18.92 -3.56 6.49
C LEU A 261 -20.09 -4.12 7.29
N ALA A 262 -21.20 -4.45 6.64
CA ALA A 262 -22.37 -5.04 7.29
C ALA A 262 -22.01 -6.40 7.93
N LEU A 263 -21.30 -7.27 7.21
CA LEU A 263 -20.83 -8.55 7.74
C LEU A 263 -19.83 -8.38 8.88
N PHE A 264 -18.94 -7.38 8.79
CA PHE A 264 -17.98 -7.06 9.84
C PHE A 264 -18.68 -6.65 11.13
N ILE A 265 -19.63 -5.70 11.04
CA ILE A 265 -20.42 -5.23 12.18
C ILE A 265 -21.25 -6.36 12.76
N PHE A 266 -21.92 -7.15 11.92
CA PHE A 266 -22.71 -8.29 12.36
C PHE A 266 -21.84 -9.38 13.03
N GLY A 267 -20.64 -9.64 12.50
CA GLY A 267 -19.67 -10.55 13.12
C GLY A 267 -19.24 -10.07 14.52
N MET A 268 -18.99 -8.77 14.69
CA MET A 268 -18.67 -8.18 15.99
C MET A 268 -19.83 -8.31 16.99
N THR A 269 -21.08 -8.06 16.58
CA THR A 269 -22.23 -8.20 17.47
C THR A 269 -22.43 -9.66 17.88
N MET A 270 -22.37 -10.60 16.93
CA MET A 270 -22.46 -12.04 17.23
C MET A 270 -21.34 -12.49 18.18
N MET A 271 -20.12 -11.99 17.99
CA MET A 271 -19.00 -12.34 18.87
C MET A 271 -19.29 -11.87 20.30
N SER A 272 -19.73 -10.62 20.48
CA SER A 272 -20.15 -10.07 21.77
C SER A 272 -21.27 -10.90 22.41
N ASP A 273 -22.32 -11.22 21.66
CA ASP A 273 -23.46 -12.00 22.18
C ASP A 273 -23.05 -13.42 22.58
N GLY A 274 -22.20 -14.08 21.78
CA GLY A 274 -21.65 -15.39 22.09
C GLY A 274 -20.82 -15.39 23.38
N LEU A 275 -20.01 -14.36 23.57
CA LEU A 275 -19.21 -14.17 24.77
C LEU A 275 -20.08 -13.87 26.00
N GLN A 276 -21.16 -13.09 25.83
CA GLN A 276 -22.15 -12.87 26.88
C GLN A 276 -22.88 -14.16 27.28
N LEU A 277 -23.22 -15.04 26.33
CA LEU A 277 -23.79 -16.36 26.59
C LEU A 277 -22.82 -17.28 27.34
N ILE A 278 -21.52 -17.21 27.03
CA ILE A 278 -20.47 -17.93 27.77
C ILE A 278 -20.35 -17.37 29.19
N ALA A 279 -20.43 -16.05 29.34
CA ALA A 279 -20.30 -15.35 30.62
C ALA A 279 -21.49 -15.63 31.56
N GLY A 280 -22.73 -15.61 31.05
CA GLY A 280 -23.98 -16.04 31.70
C GLY A 280 -23.99 -16.03 33.24
N ASN A 281 -24.31 -17.17 33.86
CA ASN A 281 -24.37 -17.34 35.33
C ASN A 281 -23.02 -17.21 36.05
N ARG A 282 -21.91 -16.93 35.35
CA ARG A 282 -20.58 -16.70 35.93
C ARG A 282 -20.30 -15.23 36.20
N LEU A 283 -21.26 -14.33 36.00
CA LEU A 283 -21.13 -12.91 36.36
C LEU A 283 -20.66 -12.74 37.82
N LYS A 284 -21.10 -13.61 38.73
CA LYS A 284 -20.67 -13.64 40.13
C LYS A 284 -19.17 -13.95 40.30
N ASN A 285 -18.59 -14.81 39.45
CA ASN A 285 -17.16 -15.13 39.44
C ASN A 285 -16.32 -14.05 38.74
N ILE A 286 -16.89 -13.37 37.74
CA ILE A 286 -16.28 -12.19 37.10
C ILE A 286 -16.18 -11.05 38.12
N LEU A 287 -17.24 -10.82 38.91
CA LEU A 287 -17.25 -9.90 40.04
C LEU A 287 -16.22 -10.27 41.12
N GLN A 288 -16.01 -11.56 41.40
CA GLN A 288 -14.95 -12.01 42.31
C GLN A 288 -13.52 -11.82 41.75
N MET A 289 -13.33 -11.90 40.43
CA MET A 289 -12.03 -11.60 39.81
C MET A 289 -11.65 -10.13 39.95
N PHE A 290 -12.64 -9.23 39.87
CA PHE A 290 -12.44 -7.79 40.04
C PHE A 290 -12.06 -7.38 41.47
N THR A 291 -12.55 -8.10 42.47
CA THR A 291 -12.36 -7.76 43.90
C THR A 291 -11.11 -8.39 44.53
N GLY A 292 -10.30 -9.12 43.75
CA GLY A 292 -9.06 -9.75 44.21
C GLY A 292 -7.87 -8.78 44.37
N THR A 293 -6.69 -9.22 43.94
CA THR A 293 -5.45 -8.43 43.99
C THR A 293 -5.34 -7.46 42.80
N ARG A 294 -4.41 -6.50 42.85
CA ARG A 294 -4.17 -5.55 41.74
C ARG A 294 -3.93 -6.26 40.41
N LEU A 295 -3.25 -7.40 40.42
CA LEU A 295 -2.96 -8.17 39.21
C LEU A 295 -4.22 -8.82 38.64
N THR A 296 -5.11 -9.35 39.50
CA THR A 296 -6.37 -9.94 39.03
C THR A 296 -7.32 -8.89 38.47
N ALA A 297 -7.30 -7.66 39.02
CA ALA A 297 -8.04 -6.53 38.44
C ALA A 297 -7.55 -6.15 37.04
N VAL A 298 -6.23 -6.12 36.80
CA VAL A 298 -5.64 -5.88 35.47
C VAL A 298 -6.02 -6.99 34.49
N LEU A 299 -5.88 -8.26 34.88
CA LEU A 299 -6.25 -9.39 34.02
C LEU A 299 -7.76 -9.43 33.73
N ALA A 300 -8.60 -9.06 34.71
CA ALA A 300 -10.04 -8.93 34.51
C ALA A 300 -10.38 -7.83 33.50
N GLY A 301 -9.77 -6.65 33.63
CA GLY A 301 -9.95 -5.56 32.66
C GLY A 301 -9.47 -5.93 31.26
N LEU A 302 -8.32 -6.60 31.16
CA LEU A 302 -7.80 -7.11 29.88
C LEU A 302 -8.78 -8.09 29.25
N GLY A 303 -9.20 -9.11 30.01
CA GLY A 303 -10.13 -10.12 29.53
C GLY A 303 -11.45 -9.51 29.09
N ILE A 304 -12.06 -8.65 29.90
CA ILE A 304 -13.36 -8.06 29.60
C ILE A 304 -13.30 -7.12 28.41
N THR A 305 -12.26 -6.29 28.30
CA THR A 305 -12.11 -5.43 27.11
C THR A 305 -11.75 -6.22 25.87
N ALA A 306 -10.95 -7.28 25.97
CA ALA A 306 -10.69 -8.17 24.84
C ALA A 306 -11.98 -8.88 24.37
N LEU A 307 -12.89 -9.20 25.29
CA LEU A 307 -14.15 -9.87 24.99
C LEU A 307 -15.22 -8.91 24.45
N ILE A 308 -15.46 -7.79 25.12
CA ILE A 308 -16.48 -6.79 24.74
C ILE A 308 -15.99 -5.90 23.58
N GLN A 309 -14.67 -5.84 23.36
CA GLN A 309 -14.01 -4.97 22.37
C GLN A 309 -14.28 -3.46 22.52
N SER A 310 -14.90 -3.05 23.64
CA SER A 310 -15.22 -1.66 23.94
C SER A 310 -14.59 -1.24 25.26
N SER A 311 -13.49 -0.50 25.18
CA SER A 311 -12.82 0.06 26.35
C SER A 311 -13.63 1.17 27.00
N SER A 312 -14.48 1.88 26.24
CA SER A 312 -15.41 2.88 26.75
C SER A 312 -16.53 2.24 27.57
N ALA A 313 -17.13 1.15 27.08
CA ALA A 313 -18.14 0.40 27.84
C ALA A 313 -17.54 -0.20 29.13
N CYS A 314 -16.31 -0.72 29.07
CA CYS A 314 -15.60 -1.20 30.26
C CYS A 314 -15.39 -0.08 31.28
N SER A 315 -15.00 1.12 30.83
CA SER A 315 -14.79 2.28 31.71
C SER A 315 -16.08 2.72 32.40
N VAL A 316 -17.19 2.80 31.68
CA VAL A 316 -18.51 3.14 32.24
C VAL A 316 -18.95 2.10 33.28
N MET A 317 -18.74 0.81 33.00
CA MET A 317 -19.04 -0.28 33.93
C MET A 317 -18.23 -0.16 35.23
N VAL A 318 -16.93 0.11 35.13
CA VAL A 318 -16.05 0.26 36.31
C VAL A 318 -16.50 1.44 37.17
N VAL A 319 -16.83 2.58 36.57
CA VAL A 319 -17.38 3.73 37.31
C VAL A 319 -18.67 3.35 38.02
N GLY A 320 -19.57 2.61 37.37
CA GLY A 320 -20.79 2.10 37.98
C GLY A 320 -20.53 1.19 39.19
N PHE A 321 -19.55 0.29 39.10
CA PHE A 321 -19.19 -0.61 40.21
C PHE A 321 -18.51 0.11 41.38
N VAL A 322 -17.73 1.17 41.13
CA VAL A 322 -17.19 2.03 42.18
C VAL A 322 -18.31 2.76 42.91
N ASN A 323 -19.25 3.34 42.17
CA ASN A 323 -20.39 4.06 42.75
C ASN A 323 -21.31 3.12 43.56
N ALA A 324 -21.46 1.87 43.14
CA ALA A 324 -22.21 0.84 43.86
C ALA A 324 -21.45 0.26 45.08
N GLY A 325 -20.22 0.71 45.35
CA GLY A 325 -19.38 0.20 46.45
C GLY A 325 -18.85 -1.22 46.22
N LEU A 326 -18.99 -1.77 45.00
CA LEU A 326 -18.54 -3.11 44.64
C LEU A 326 -17.03 -3.17 44.36
N LEU A 327 -16.43 -2.04 43.95
CA LEU A 327 -14.99 -1.91 43.72
C LEU A 327 -14.43 -0.69 44.43
N ASN A 328 -13.23 -0.82 44.99
CA ASN A 328 -12.49 0.34 45.47
C ASN A 328 -11.68 1.01 44.34
N LEU A 329 -11.25 2.26 44.57
CA LEU A 329 -10.52 3.04 43.57
C LEU A 329 -9.25 2.34 43.07
N THR A 330 -8.56 1.60 43.94
CA THR A 330 -7.33 0.89 43.56
C THR A 330 -7.61 -0.28 42.60
N GLN A 331 -8.69 -1.03 42.83
CA GLN A 331 -9.16 -2.08 41.94
C GLN A 331 -9.62 -1.48 40.60
N ALA A 332 -10.38 -0.39 40.64
CA ALA A 332 -10.86 0.31 39.44
C ALA A 332 -9.71 0.75 38.53
N ILE A 333 -8.65 1.37 39.08
CA ILE A 333 -7.45 1.75 38.32
C ILE A 333 -6.79 0.52 37.67
N GLY A 334 -6.72 -0.61 38.39
CA GLY A 334 -6.21 -1.87 37.85
C GLY A 334 -7.02 -2.35 36.64
N VAL A 335 -8.35 -2.32 36.72
CA VAL A 335 -9.23 -2.70 35.60
C VAL A 335 -9.04 -1.77 34.40
N ILE A 336 -8.93 -0.46 34.61
CA ILE A 336 -8.71 0.50 33.51
C ILE A 336 -7.37 0.27 32.80
N PHE A 337 -6.28 0.02 33.54
CA PHE A 337 -5.00 -0.37 32.93
C PHE A 337 -5.12 -1.68 32.15
N GLY A 338 -5.84 -2.67 32.71
CA GLY A 338 -6.15 -3.91 32.01
C GLY A 338 -6.91 -3.68 30.70
N SER A 339 -7.93 -2.82 30.73
CA SER A 339 -8.74 -2.46 29.57
C SER A 339 -7.90 -1.88 28.44
N ALA A 340 -6.96 -0.97 28.76
CA ALA A 340 -6.05 -0.41 27.77
C ALA A 340 -5.16 -1.48 27.11
N ILE A 341 -4.68 -2.46 27.88
CA ILE A 341 -3.94 -3.61 27.33
C ILE A 341 -4.88 -4.47 26.47
N GLY A 342 -6.12 -4.70 26.91
CA GLY A 342 -7.13 -5.47 26.19
C GLY A 342 -7.45 -4.90 24.80
N THR A 343 -7.51 -3.58 24.64
CA THR A 343 -7.73 -2.93 23.34
C THR A 343 -6.65 -3.29 22.31
N THR A 344 -5.43 -3.62 22.76
CA THR A 344 -4.35 -4.03 21.84
C THR A 344 -4.59 -5.40 21.21
N VAL A 345 -5.39 -6.27 21.83
CA VAL A 345 -5.70 -7.63 21.33
C VAL A 345 -6.39 -7.55 19.97
N THR A 346 -7.26 -6.57 19.74
CA THR A 346 -7.91 -6.37 18.43
C THR A 346 -6.90 -6.10 17.32
N ALA A 347 -5.91 -5.23 17.57
CA ALA A 347 -4.84 -4.94 16.60
C ALA A 347 -3.95 -6.16 16.36
N GLN A 348 -3.65 -6.94 17.40
CA GLN A 348 -2.89 -8.19 17.27
C GLN A 348 -3.64 -9.22 16.42
N MET A 349 -4.96 -9.38 16.64
CA MET A 349 -5.79 -10.29 15.84
C MET A 349 -5.76 -9.92 14.35
N VAL A 350 -5.84 -8.64 13.99
CA VAL A 350 -5.71 -8.19 12.60
C VAL A 350 -4.30 -8.43 12.05
N SER A 351 -3.26 -8.22 12.86
CA SER A 351 -1.86 -8.39 12.44
C SER A 351 -1.47 -9.84 12.13
N PHE A 352 -2.19 -10.84 12.64
CA PHE A 352 -1.87 -12.26 12.45
C PHE A 352 -2.32 -12.85 11.10
N LYS A 353 -2.83 -12.04 10.16
CA LYS A 353 -3.29 -12.49 8.83
C LYS A 353 -4.26 -13.68 8.92
N LEU A 354 -5.31 -13.50 9.71
CA LEU A 354 -6.30 -14.55 10.00
C LEU A 354 -7.30 -14.75 8.84
N ASP A 355 -7.05 -14.14 7.68
CA ASP A 355 -7.91 -14.18 6.48
C ASP A 355 -8.22 -15.62 6.04
N SER A 356 -7.21 -16.50 6.10
CA SER A 356 -7.36 -17.93 5.75
C SER A 356 -8.20 -18.74 6.75
N LEU A 357 -8.36 -18.24 7.98
CA LEU A 357 -9.13 -18.89 9.03
C LEU A 357 -10.60 -18.45 9.06
N ALA A 358 -10.96 -17.38 8.33
CA ALA A 358 -12.31 -16.84 8.32
C ALA A 358 -13.36 -17.87 7.85
N LEU A 359 -13.17 -18.46 6.67
CA LEU A 359 -14.11 -19.45 6.12
C LEU A 359 -14.19 -20.74 6.97
N PRO A 360 -13.08 -21.37 7.40
CA PRO A 360 -13.14 -22.49 8.34
C PRO A 360 -13.87 -22.16 9.64
N ALA A 361 -13.64 -20.98 10.22
CA ALA A 361 -14.33 -20.54 11.42
C ALA A 361 -15.84 -20.38 11.19
N ILE A 362 -16.28 -19.86 10.04
CA ILE A 362 -17.71 -19.82 9.68
C ILE A 362 -18.28 -21.24 9.62
N CYS A 363 -17.62 -22.17 8.91
CA CYS A 363 -18.09 -23.56 8.78
C CYS A 363 -18.22 -24.25 10.15
N ILE A 364 -17.18 -24.18 10.98
CA ILE A 364 -17.17 -24.78 12.31
C ILE A 364 -18.21 -24.10 13.22
N GLY A 365 -18.31 -22.77 13.16
CA GLY A 365 -19.25 -21.97 13.92
C GLY A 365 -20.70 -22.36 13.61
N VAL A 366 -21.09 -22.38 12.34
CA VAL A 366 -22.45 -22.78 11.92
C VAL A 366 -22.73 -24.24 12.29
N LEU A 367 -21.82 -25.17 11.98
CA LEU A 367 -22.02 -26.59 12.28
C LEU A 367 -22.21 -26.84 13.78
N THR A 368 -21.34 -26.23 14.60
CA THR A 368 -21.43 -26.36 16.05
C THR A 368 -22.69 -25.70 16.59
N LEU A 369 -23.12 -24.57 16.04
CA LEU A 369 -24.33 -23.86 16.46
C LEU A 369 -25.59 -24.70 16.21
N LEU A 370 -25.67 -25.38 15.07
CA LEU A 370 -26.79 -26.27 14.71
C LEU A 370 -26.86 -27.51 15.61
N LEU A 371 -25.73 -28.03 16.07
CA LEU A 371 -25.65 -29.20 16.94
C LEU A 371 -25.71 -28.85 18.45
N ALA A 372 -25.58 -27.57 18.80
CA ALA A 372 -25.45 -27.14 20.18
C ALA A 372 -26.77 -27.24 20.96
N LYS A 373 -26.80 -28.15 21.94
CA LYS A 373 -27.93 -28.30 22.88
C LYS A 373 -27.79 -27.41 24.13
N LYS A 374 -26.55 -27.12 24.57
CA LYS A 374 -26.25 -26.35 25.79
C LYS A 374 -26.02 -24.86 25.48
N SER A 375 -26.46 -23.98 26.38
CA SER A 375 -26.29 -22.51 26.24
C SER A 375 -24.83 -22.08 26.11
N THR A 376 -23.91 -22.72 26.84
CA THR A 376 -22.47 -22.42 26.75
C THR A 376 -21.86 -22.83 25.41
N THR A 377 -22.22 -24.00 24.88
CA THR A 377 -21.78 -24.46 23.55
C THR A 377 -22.34 -23.58 22.44
N LYS A 378 -23.61 -23.12 22.59
CA LYS A 378 -24.18 -22.10 21.70
C LYS A 378 -23.35 -20.82 21.73
N GLY A 379 -23.00 -20.33 22.91
CA GLY A 379 -22.14 -19.15 23.06
C GLY A 379 -20.80 -19.29 22.34
N ILE A 380 -20.07 -20.41 22.54
CA ILE A 380 -18.81 -20.69 21.83
C ILE A 380 -19.02 -20.73 20.32
N ALA A 381 -20.08 -21.41 19.85
CA ALA A 381 -20.37 -21.49 18.42
C ALA A 381 -20.67 -20.11 17.81
N THR A 382 -21.48 -19.28 18.48
CA THR A 382 -21.79 -17.91 18.07
C THR A 382 -20.54 -17.03 18.06
N THR A 383 -19.65 -17.17 19.05
CA THR A 383 -18.37 -16.44 19.08
C THR A 383 -17.47 -16.84 17.91
N VAL A 384 -17.34 -18.13 17.62
CA VAL A 384 -16.51 -18.64 16.51
C VAL A 384 -17.10 -18.22 15.16
N LEU A 385 -18.42 -18.28 15.00
CA LEU A 385 -19.13 -17.78 13.82
C LEU A 385 -18.93 -16.27 13.63
N GLY A 386 -19.12 -15.49 14.69
CA GLY A 386 -18.93 -14.04 14.68
C GLY A 386 -17.50 -13.65 14.30
N PHE A 387 -16.51 -14.35 14.85
CA PHE A 387 -15.10 -14.21 14.46
C PHE A 387 -14.91 -14.47 12.96
N GLY A 388 -15.45 -15.58 12.43
CA GLY A 388 -15.34 -15.91 11.02
C GLY A 388 -15.98 -14.85 10.11
N LEU A 389 -17.19 -14.38 10.44
CA LEU A 389 -17.91 -13.34 9.69
C LEU A 389 -17.19 -11.99 9.74
N LEU A 390 -16.61 -11.63 10.90
CA LEU A 390 -15.82 -10.42 11.09
C LEU A 390 -14.63 -10.39 10.13
N PHE A 391 -13.79 -11.44 10.14
CA PHE A 391 -12.62 -11.52 9.25
C PHE A 391 -12.99 -11.65 7.77
N PHE A 392 -14.07 -12.36 7.45
CA PHE A 392 -14.57 -12.45 6.09
C PHE A 392 -15.04 -11.09 5.57
N GLY A 393 -15.77 -10.32 6.39
CA GLY A 393 -16.17 -8.94 6.07
C GLY A 393 -14.98 -8.01 5.83
N MET A 394 -13.93 -8.10 6.67
CA MET A 394 -12.69 -7.35 6.44
C MET A 394 -11.99 -7.73 5.13
N THR A 395 -11.96 -9.03 4.81
CA THR A 395 -11.34 -9.53 3.57
C THR A 395 -12.06 -9.00 2.33
N LEU A 396 -13.41 -9.01 2.32
CA LEU A 396 -14.21 -8.43 1.25
C LEU A 396 -13.91 -6.94 1.05
N MET A 397 -13.91 -6.16 2.13
CA MET A 397 -13.57 -4.73 2.06
C MET A 397 -12.14 -4.50 1.55
N SER A 398 -11.17 -5.27 2.06
CA SER A 398 -9.76 -5.14 1.68
C SER A 398 -9.54 -5.43 0.20
N ASN A 399 -10.19 -6.46 -0.35
CA ASN A 399 -10.04 -6.82 -1.75
C ASN A 399 -10.52 -5.70 -2.69
N GLU A 400 -11.68 -5.10 -2.40
CA GLU A 400 -12.20 -3.99 -3.19
C GLU A 400 -11.34 -2.73 -3.05
N LEU A 401 -10.91 -2.38 -1.84
CA LEU A 401 -10.09 -1.19 -1.59
C LEU A 401 -8.67 -1.32 -2.17
N THR A 402 -8.09 -2.51 -2.16
CA THR A 402 -6.76 -2.75 -2.76
C THR A 402 -6.80 -2.54 -4.27
N GLY A 403 -7.89 -2.91 -4.93
CA GLY A 403 -8.09 -2.65 -6.36
C GLY A 403 -8.08 -1.15 -6.69
N ILE A 404 -8.52 -0.29 -5.77
CA ILE A 404 -8.67 1.15 -5.96
C ILE A 404 -7.44 1.94 -5.49
N ALA A 405 -6.59 1.35 -4.64
CA ALA A 405 -5.44 2.01 -4.05
C ALA A 405 -4.51 2.68 -5.09
N ASP A 406 -4.46 2.15 -6.31
CA ASP A 406 -3.62 2.68 -7.37
C ASP A 406 -4.25 3.82 -8.19
N PHE A 407 -5.55 4.08 -8.04
CA PHE A 407 -6.29 5.04 -8.85
C PHE A 407 -5.81 6.49 -8.61
N PRO A 408 -5.67 7.31 -9.68
CA PRO A 408 -5.27 8.70 -9.55
C PRO A 408 -6.21 9.52 -8.65
N SER A 409 -7.52 9.37 -8.79
CA SER A 409 -8.51 10.04 -7.90
C SER A 409 -8.29 9.69 -6.44
N PHE A 410 -8.06 8.41 -6.16
CA PHE A 410 -7.84 7.92 -4.80
C PHE A 410 -6.55 8.52 -4.23
N LYS A 411 -5.44 8.45 -4.98
CA LYS A 411 -4.16 9.09 -4.58
C LYS A 411 -4.31 10.59 -4.37
N ALA A 412 -5.00 11.30 -5.26
CA ALA A 412 -5.24 12.73 -5.14
C ALA A 412 -6.07 13.08 -3.89
N ALA A 413 -7.08 12.26 -3.56
CA ALA A 413 -7.86 12.42 -2.34
C ALA A 413 -7.00 12.27 -1.08
N PHE A 414 -6.06 11.31 -1.05
CA PHE A 414 -5.14 11.16 0.07
C PHE A 414 -4.09 12.27 0.12
N GLN A 415 -3.63 12.78 -1.02
CA GLN A 415 -2.72 13.93 -1.09
C GLN A 415 -3.36 15.20 -0.51
N TYR A 416 -4.68 15.35 -0.57
CA TYR A 416 -5.37 16.46 0.11
C TYR A 416 -5.21 16.42 1.64
N PHE A 417 -5.10 15.21 2.22
CA PHE A 417 -4.84 15.02 3.64
C PHE A 417 -3.35 14.95 3.98
N ASP A 418 -2.48 14.90 2.97
CA ASP A 418 -1.05 14.84 3.16
C ASP A 418 -0.53 16.24 3.50
N CYS A 419 -0.37 16.51 4.78
CA CYS A 419 0.23 17.74 5.30
C CYS A 419 1.76 17.74 5.19
N THR A 420 2.38 16.78 4.49
CA THR A 420 3.81 16.91 4.19
C THR A 420 4.02 18.20 3.38
N PRO A 421 4.94 19.08 3.82
CA PRO A 421 5.22 20.29 3.08
C PRO A 421 5.66 19.87 1.68
N ASN A 422 4.90 20.36 0.68
CA ASN A 422 5.12 20.13 -0.73
C ASN A 422 6.61 20.41 -1.01
N GLN A 423 7.42 19.38 -1.25
CA GLN A 423 8.83 19.54 -1.64
C GLN A 423 8.95 20.00 -3.10
N GLN A 424 7.97 20.76 -3.59
CA GLN A 424 8.17 21.67 -4.71
C GLN A 424 8.94 22.84 -4.13
N GLY A 425 10.23 22.86 -4.44
CA GLY A 425 11.19 23.84 -3.96
C GLY A 425 10.61 25.25 -3.90
N VAL A 426 10.77 25.83 -2.72
CA VAL A 426 10.69 27.26 -2.49
C VAL A 426 11.75 27.92 -3.37
N LEU A 427 11.27 28.82 -4.24
CA LEU A 427 11.94 29.79 -5.14
C LEU A 427 12.52 29.26 -6.45
#